data_AF-A0A385XI92-F1
#
_entry.id   AF-A0A385XI92-F1
#
_cell.length_a   1.000
_cell.length_b   1.000
_cell.length_c   1.000
_cell.angle_alpha   90.00
_cell.angle_beta   90.00
_cell.angle_gamma   90.00
#
_symmetry.space_group_name_H-M   'P 1'
#
loop_
_entity.id
_entity.type
_entity.pdbx_description
1 polymer ?
#
loop_
_entity_poly.entity_id
_entity_poly.type
_entity_poly.pdbx_seq_one_letter_code
_entity_poly.pdbx_strand_id
1 'polypeptide(L)'
;MEHPWRNTEYSIINESGLYSLILSSKLPQAKIFKAWVTREVLPSIRKNGGYIAGQEKKLNEELLADAILVANRIIAEREEEIDELRPKQTIMTN
;
A
#
# COMPACT_ATOMS: atom_id res chain seq x y z
N MET A 1 28.66 43.66 -9.33
CA MET A 1 29.85 42.85 -9.63
C MET A 1 29.47 41.41 -9.39
N GLU A 2 29.25 40.63 -10.44
CA GLU A 2 28.96 39.19 -10.33
C GLU A 2 30.24 38.37 -10.47
N HIS A 3 30.37 37.29 -9.71
CA HIS A 3 31.61 36.49 -9.60
C HIS A 3 31.59 35.26 -10.55
N PRO A 4 32.54 35.14 -11.50
CA PRO A 4 32.41 34.24 -12.66
C PRO A 4 32.95 32.80 -12.48
N TRP A 5 33.03 32.23 -11.27
CA TRP A 5 33.68 30.92 -11.04
C TRP A 5 32.82 29.86 -10.33
N ARG A 6 31.57 30.14 -10.00
CA ARG A 6 30.73 29.13 -9.33
C ARG A 6 29.97 28.28 -10.36
N ASN A 7 30.69 27.36 -11.01
CA ASN A 7 30.05 26.23 -11.68
C ASN A 7 29.45 25.33 -10.60
N THR A 8 28.16 25.52 -10.33
CA THR A 8 27.42 24.63 -9.45
C THR A 8 27.05 23.41 -10.27
N GLU A 9 27.91 22.39 -10.26
CA GLU A 9 27.54 21.10 -10.84
C GLU A 9 26.42 20.49 -10.00
N TYR A 10 25.25 20.35 -10.61
CA TYR A 10 24.12 19.68 -9.99
C TYR A 10 24.27 18.18 -10.18
N SER A 11 24.46 17.45 -9.09
CA SER A 11 24.39 15.99 -9.12
C SER A 11 22.93 15.54 -9.16
N ILE A 12 22.49 15.08 -10.33
CA ILE A 12 21.17 14.48 -10.52
C ILE A 12 21.30 12.98 -10.30
N ILE A 13 20.53 12.45 -9.35
CA ILE A 13 20.46 11.01 -9.08
C ILE A 13 19.02 10.52 -9.25
N ASN A 14 18.87 9.29 -9.72
CA ASN A 14 17.57 8.61 -9.75
C ASN A 14 17.24 8.00 -8.38
N GLU A 15 16.07 7.37 -8.27
CA GLU A 15 15.59 6.78 -7.03
C GLU A 15 16.52 5.68 -6.49
N SER A 16 17.06 4.83 -7.37
CA SER A 16 18.04 3.81 -6.97
C SER A 16 19.29 4.44 -6.36
N GLY A 17 19.83 5.49 -7.00
CA GLY A 17 20.97 6.25 -6.50
C GLY A 17 20.68 6.96 -5.18
N LEU A 18 19.46 7.49 -5.01
CA LEU A 18 19.02 8.10 -3.75
C LEU A 18 19.05 7.08 -2.60
N TYR A 19 18.50 5.89 -2.80
CA TYR A 19 18.54 4.86 -1.77
C TYR A 19 19.97 4.39 -1.51
N SER A 20 20.80 4.15 -2.53
CA SER A 20 22.21 3.79 -2.34
C SER A 20 22.96 4.84 -1.50
N LEU A 21 22.70 6.13 -1.74
CA LEU A 21 23.29 7.22 -0.98
C LEU A 21 22.84 7.22 0.49
N ILE A 22 21.53 7.07 0.74
CA ILE A 22 21.00 7.03 2.11
C ILE A 22 21.50 5.79 2.86
N LEU A 23 21.53 4.62 2.20
CA LEU A 23 21.96 3.36 2.80
C LEU A 23 23.45 3.41 3.22
N SER A 24 24.30 4.02 2.39
CA SER A 24 25.73 4.19 2.67
C SER A 24 26.07 5.35 3.61
N SER A 25 25.19 6.34 3.76
CA SER A 25 25.46 7.54 4.55
C SER A 25 25.66 7.28 6.05
N LYS A 26 26.58 8.03 6.66
CA LYS A 26 26.88 8.01 8.11
C LYS A 26 26.12 9.08 8.91
N LEU A 27 25.38 9.96 8.22
CA LEU A 27 24.65 11.06 8.86
C LEU A 27 23.56 10.52 9.82
N PRO A 28 23.30 11.19 10.96
CA PRO A 28 22.27 10.75 11.92
C PRO A 28 20.88 10.58 11.29
N GLN A 29 20.49 11.47 10.39
CA GLN A 29 19.21 11.44 9.69
C GLN A 29 19.08 10.20 8.80
N ALA A 30 20.15 9.85 8.08
CA ALA A 30 20.19 8.64 7.27
C ALA A 30 20.08 7.37 8.13
N LYS A 31 20.65 7.37 9.34
CA LYS A 31 20.50 6.24 10.28
C LYS A 31 19.04 6.04 10.71
N ILE A 32 18.30 7.12 10.97
CA ILE A 32 16.87 7.06 11.33
C ILE A 32 16.08 6.45 10.17
N PHE A 33 16.28 6.94 8.94
CA PHE A 33 15.60 6.39 7.77
C PHE A 33 15.93 4.91 7.55
N LYS A 34 17.21 4.54 7.64
CA LYS A 34 17.64 3.13 7.54
C LYS A 34 16.96 2.25 8.58
N ALA A 35 16.90 2.69 9.83
CA ALA A 35 16.25 1.95 10.90
C ALA A 35 14.76 1.78 10.61
N TRP A 36 14.07 2.84 10.20
CA TRP A 36 12.65 2.82 9.85
C TRP A 36 12.37 1.85 8.68
N VAL A 37 13.11 1.96 7.57
CA VAL A 37 12.94 1.07 6.41
C VAL A 37 13.19 -0.39 6.78
N THR A 38 14.26 -0.69 7.52
CA THR A 38 14.66 -2.07 7.83
C THR A 38 13.84 -2.73 8.94
N ARG A 39 13.29 -1.95 9.87
CA ARG A 39 12.51 -2.46 11.01
C ARG A 39 11.01 -2.48 10.77
N GLU A 40 10.48 -1.54 9.98
CA GLU A 40 9.04 -1.39 9.79
C GLU A 40 8.63 -1.73 8.35
N VAL A 41 9.20 -1.01 7.37
CA VAL A 41 8.74 -1.06 5.97
C VAL A 41 9.02 -2.42 5.32
N LEU A 42 10.29 -2.85 5.28
CA LEU A 42 10.66 -4.10 4.61
C LEU A 42 10.05 -5.34 5.29
N PRO A 43 10.02 -5.44 6.63
CA PRO A 43 9.32 -6.55 7.29
C PRO A 43 7.83 -6.58 6.97
N SER A 44 7.16 -5.43 6.87
CA SER A 44 5.75 -5.37 6.46
C SER A 44 5.55 -5.87 5.04
N ILE A 45 6.32 -5.34 4.07
CA ILE A 45 6.20 -5.73 2.67
C ILE A 45 6.43 -7.24 2.53
N ARG A 46 7.45 -7.77 3.21
CA ARG A 46 7.76 -9.21 3.20
C ARG A 46 6.61 -10.08 3.75
N LYS A 47 5.91 -9.62 4.79
CA LYS A 47 4.85 -10.40 5.45
C LYS A 47 3.48 -10.22 4.78
N ASN A 48 3.17 -9.00 4.36
CA ASN A 48 1.82 -8.57 4.00
C ASN A 48 1.69 -8.20 2.51
N GLY A 49 2.79 -8.20 1.75
CA GLY A 49 2.82 -7.79 0.34
C GLY A 49 2.84 -6.27 0.12
N GLY A 50 2.75 -5.47 1.19
CA GLY A 50 2.77 -4.00 1.11
C GLY A 50 3.11 -3.34 2.44
N TYR A 51 3.27 -2.01 2.41
CA TYR A 51 3.40 -1.16 3.58
C TYR A 51 2.37 -0.04 3.51
N ILE A 52 1.53 0.07 4.53
CA ILE A 52 0.59 1.18 4.71
C ILE A 52 1.04 1.96 5.94
N ALA A 53 1.29 3.26 5.77
CA ALA A 53 1.67 4.12 6.87
C ALA A 53 0.59 4.09 7.97
N GLY A 54 0.97 3.71 9.19
CA GLY A 54 0.03 3.57 10.32
C GLY A 54 -0.69 2.22 10.42
N GLN A 55 -0.35 1.22 9.59
CA GLN A 55 -0.90 -0.15 9.67
C GLN A 55 -0.71 -0.81 11.05
N GLU A 56 0.39 -0.50 11.74
CA GLU A 56 0.70 -0.99 13.10
C GLU A 56 -0.42 -0.63 14.09
N LYS A 57 -1.21 0.42 13.79
CA LYS A 57 -2.26 0.96 14.66
C LYS A 57 -3.68 0.70 14.16
N LYS A 58 -3.89 0.16 12.95
CA LYS A 58 -5.19 0.33 12.27
C LYS A 58 -5.83 -0.90 11.61
N LEU A 59 -5.21 -2.07 11.62
CA LEU A 59 -5.65 -3.10 10.67
C LEU A 59 -5.95 -4.47 11.26
N ASN A 60 -6.74 -4.59 12.32
CA ASN A 60 -7.04 -5.94 12.82
C ASN A 60 -8.53 -6.29 12.88
N GLU A 61 -9.40 -5.48 13.49
CA GLU A 61 -10.74 -6.02 13.83
C GLU A 61 -11.89 -5.17 13.34
N GLU A 62 -11.90 -3.87 13.64
CA GLU A 62 -13.07 -3.02 13.35
C GLU A 62 -13.30 -2.81 11.84
N LEU A 63 -12.24 -2.43 11.11
CA LEU A 63 -12.32 -2.25 9.65
C LEU A 63 -12.63 -3.57 8.90
N LEU A 64 -12.13 -4.69 9.42
CA LEU A 64 -12.42 -6.01 8.85
C LEU A 64 -13.86 -6.42 9.15
N ALA A 65 -14.36 -6.16 10.37
CA ALA A 65 -15.74 -6.39 10.76
C ALA A 65 -16.71 -5.57 9.89
N ASP A 66 -16.42 -4.30 9.67
CA ASP A 66 -17.21 -3.42 8.79
C ASP A 66 -17.20 -3.93 7.35
N ALA A 67 -16.03 -4.32 6.83
CA ALA A 67 -15.91 -4.86 5.48
C ALA A 67 -16.70 -6.17 5.31
N ILE A 68 -16.65 -7.07 6.29
CA ILE A 68 -17.42 -8.32 6.29
C ILE A 68 -18.92 -8.03 6.34
N LEU A 69 -19.35 -7.07 7.16
CA LEU A 69 -20.77 -6.72 7.30
C LEU A 69 -21.33 -6.12 6.01
N VAL A 70 -20.56 -5.27 5.33
CA VAL A 70 -20.94 -4.72 4.01
C VAL A 70 -20.96 -5.83 2.95
N ALA A 71 -19.95 -6.70 2.91
CA ALA A 71 -19.91 -7.81 1.96
C ALA A 71 -21.11 -8.75 2.12
N ASN A 72 -21.46 -9.13 3.34
CA ASN A 72 -22.62 -9.98 3.61
C ASN A 72 -23.95 -9.33 3.19
N ARG A 73 -24.10 -8.01 3.39
CA ARG A 73 -25.28 -7.28 2.92
C ARG A 73 -25.40 -7.32 1.40
N ILE A 74 -24.30 -7.03 0.70
CA ILE A 74 -24.27 -7.05 -0.77
C ILE A 74 -24.57 -8.46 -1.30
N ILE A 75 -24.02 -9.50 -0.67
CA ILE A 75 -24.29 -10.89 -1.06
C ILE A 75 -25.78 -11.21 -0.88
N ALA A 76 -26.38 -10.84 0.27
CA ALA A 76 -27.79 -11.10 0.53
C ALA A 76 -28.72 -10.40 -0.49
N GLU A 77 -28.43 -9.13 -0.81
CA GLU A 77 -29.18 -8.37 -1.83
C GLU A 77 -29.09 -9.03 -3.22
N ARG A 78 -27.92 -9.60 -3.56
CA ARG A 78 -27.71 -10.31 -4.83
C ARG A 78 -28.37 -11.69 -4.87
N GLU A 79 -28.43 -12.39 -3.74
CA GLU A 79 -29.07 -13.70 -3.64
C GLU A 79 -30.59 -13.58 -3.89
N GLU A 80 -31.22 -12.53 -3.34
CA GLU A 80 -32.64 -12.20 -3.61
C GLU A 80 -32.87 -11.92 -5.10
N GLU A 81 -32.00 -11.12 -5.73
CA GLU A 81 -32.07 -10.84 -7.18
C GLU A 81 -31.91 -12.13 -8.02
N ILE A 82 -31.03 -13.04 -7.63
CA ILE A 82 -30.82 -14.33 -8.31
C ILE A 82 -32.05 -15.24 -8.16
N ASP A 83 -32.67 -15.28 -6.97
CA ASP A 83 -33.86 -16.10 -6.71
C ASP A 83 -35.10 -15.58 -7.46
N GLU A 84 -35.25 -14.27 -7.65
CA GLU A 84 -36.31 -13.70 -8.50
C GLU A 84 -36.11 -13.98 -10.00
N LEU A 85 -34.87 -14.20 -10.44
CA LEU A 85 -34.53 -14.52 -11.83
C LEU A 85 -34.55 -16.02 -12.15
N ARG A 86 -34.45 -16.88 -11.14
CA ARG A 86 -34.59 -18.36 -11.25
C ARG A 86 -35.93 -18.86 -11.83
N PRO A 87 -37.12 -18.29 -11.56
CA PRO A 87 -38.38 -18.80 -12.13
C PRO A 87 -38.54 -18.67 -13.65
N LYS A 88 -37.60 -18.05 -14.38
CA LYS A 88 -37.69 -17.92 -15.86
C LYS A 88 -36.90 -18.97 -16.66
N GLN A 89 -35.98 -19.72 -16.04
CA GLN A 89 -35.12 -20.65 -16.78
C GLN A 89 -35.62 -22.11 -16.81
N THR A 90 -36.57 -22.51 -15.95
CA THR A 90 -37.03 -23.90 -15.86
C THR A 90 -38.01 -24.32 -16.98
N ILE A 91 -38.56 -23.41 -17.79
CA ILE A 91 -39.55 -23.74 -18.85
C ILE A 91 -38.89 -24.02 -20.23
N MET A 92 -37.56 -24.10 -20.32
CA MET A 92 -36.84 -24.40 -21.58
C MET A 92 -36.00 -25.68 -21.54
N THR A 93 -36.52 -26.76 -20.96
CA THR A 93 -35.94 -28.09 -21.15
C THR A 93 -37.01 -29.05 -21.66
N ASN A 94 -36.95 -29.30 -22.98
CA ASN A 94 -37.67 -30.34 -23.70
C ASN A 94 -36.91 -31.67 -23.62
#